data_AF-A0AAV6TD12-F1
#
_entry.id   AF-A0AAV6TD12-F1
#
_cell.length_a   1.000
_cell.length_b   1.000
_cell.length_c   1.000
_cell.angle_alpha   90.00
_cell.angle_beta   90.00
_cell.angle_gamma   90.00
#
_symmetry.space_group_name_H-M   'P 1'
#
loop_
_entity.id
_entity.type
_entity.pdbx_description
1 polymer ?
#
loop_
_entity_poly.entity_id
_entity_poly.type
_entity_poly.pdbx_seq_one_letter_code
_entity_poly.pdbx_strand_id
1 'polypeptide(L)'
;MADPLSYKRLNKGFFLIASPNIDAGIYFRSVIILCEHSSIGSFGLIVNKRLEIDLPEEIFNQNDLHNDNVHICAGGPIQPNQMMLLHSSQKLPEQTLNLCEEIYLGGDLQFLQEASANSQGPAIRLLFWNLRFGARTVRKRVPLEEIGSFILLPPFWFIF
;
A
#
# COMPACT_ATOMS: atom_id res chain seq x y z
N MET A 1 10.39 -22.33 9.88
CA MET A 1 9.00 -22.80 9.76
C MET A 1 8.14 -21.80 10.52
N ALA A 2 7.32 -21.00 9.84
CA ALA A 2 6.48 -20.02 10.52
C ALA A 2 5.40 -20.74 11.34
N ASP A 3 5.18 -20.28 12.57
CA ASP A 3 4.19 -20.85 13.50
C ASP A 3 2.77 -20.78 12.87
N PRO A 4 2.08 -21.92 12.68
CA PRO A 4 0.71 -21.96 12.15
C PRO A 4 -0.28 -21.11 12.96
N LEU A 5 -0.01 -20.86 14.25
CA LEU A 5 -0.85 -20.01 15.10
C LEU A 5 -0.75 -18.51 14.74
N SER A 6 0.33 -18.09 14.09
CA SER A 6 0.56 -16.69 13.69
C SER A 6 -0.42 -16.24 12.59
N TYR A 7 -0.83 -17.16 11.71
CA TYR A 7 -1.75 -16.88 10.60
C TYR A 7 -3.18 -16.57 11.07
N LYS A 8 -3.68 -17.28 12.09
CA LYS A 8 -5.03 -17.07 12.65
C LYS A 8 -5.22 -15.69 13.31
N ARG A 9 -4.12 -14.96 13.54
CA ARG A 9 -4.11 -13.61 14.15
C ARG A 9 -3.97 -12.49 13.13
N LEU A 10 -3.79 -12.81 11.85
CA LEU A 10 -3.72 -11.81 10.79
C LEU A 10 -5.06 -11.11 10.67
N ASN A 11 -5.01 -9.78 10.66
CA ASN A 11 -6.15 -8.93 10.44
C ASN A 11 -5.71 -7.78 9.52
N LYS A 12 -6.68 -7.12 8.87
CA LYS A 12 -6.42 -5.86 8.18
C LYS A 12 -5.75 -4.86 9.13
N GLY A 13 -4.90 -4.00 8.59
CA GLY A 13 -4.08 -3.04 9.33
C GLY A 13 -2.75 -3.58 9.85
N PHE A 14 -2.53 -4.90 9.82
CA PHE A 14 -1.23 -5.46 10.20
C PHE A 14 -0.18 -5.22 9.11
N PHE A 15 1.07 -5.09 9.54
CA PHE A 15 2.21 -4.96 8.66
C PHE A 15 2.97 -6.29 8.54
N LEU A 16 3.35 -6.64 7.31
CA LEU A 16 4.23 -7.76 7.00
C LEU A 16 5.57 -7.20 6.54
N ILE A 17 6.63 -7.53 7.28
CA ILE A 17 8.00 -7.18 6.91
C ILE A 17 8.65 -8.38 6.23
N ALA A 18 9.21 -8.17 5.05
CA ALA A 18 9.98 -9.19 4.36
C ALA A 18 11.12 -9.75 5.25
N SER A 19 11.15 -11.07 5.42
CA SER A 19 12.25 -11.75 6.09
C SER A 19 13.57 -11.51 5.34
N PRO A 20 14.71 -11.50 6.04
CA PRO A 20 16.03 -11.47 5.41
C PRO A 20 16.27 -12.57 4.37
N ASN A 21 15.51 -13.67 4.43
CA ASN A 21 15.60 -14.78 3.47
C ASN A 21 15.03 -14.45 2.09
N ILE A 22 14.23 -13.38 1.96
CA ILE A 22 13.81 -12.86 0.66
C ILE A 22 14.96 -12.00 0.16
N ASP A 23 15.63 -12.46 -0.89
CA ASP A 23 16.87 -11.88 -1.45
C ASP A 23 16.67 -11.18 -2.81
N ALA A 24 15.53 -11.41 -3.47
CA ALA A 24 15.22 -10.83 -4.77
C ALA A 24 13.71 -10.57 -4.98
N GLY A 25 13.39 -9.84 -6.06
CA GLY A 25 12.02 -9.60 -6.51
C GLY A 25 11.28 -8.46 -5.80
N ILE A 26 9.97 -8.37 -6.04
CA ILE A 26 9.14 -7.25 -5.58
C ILE A 26 8.95 -7.22 -4.06
N TYR A 27 9.17 -8.33 -3.36
CA TYR A 27 9.06 -8.40 -1.90
C TYR A 27 10.40 -8.24 -1.18
N PHE A 28 11.52 -8.14 -1.91
CA PHE A 28 12.82 -7.86 -1.29
C PHE A 28 12.78 -6.57 -0.48
N ARG A 29 13.10 -6.66 0.82
CA ARG A 29 13.05 -5.55 1.79
C ARG A 29 11.73 -4.77 1.79
N SER A 30 10.60 -5.41 1.48
CA SER A 30 9.30 -4.75 1.47
C SER A 30 8.65 -4.73 2.84
N VAL A 31 7.92 -3.65 3.11
CA VAL A 31 6.93 -3.54 4.18
C VAL A 31 5.56 -3.50 3.50
N ILE A 32 4.67 -4.42 3.88
CA ILE A 32 3.34 -4.57 3.28
C ILE A 32 2.30 -4.29 4.36
N ILE A 33 1.33 -3.41 4.09
CA ILE A 33 0.13 -3.30 4.93
C ILE A 33 -0.95 -4.26 4.43
N LEU A 34 -1.55 -5.04 5.33
CA LEU A 34 -2.68 -5.91 5.00
C LEU A 34 -3.96 -5.08 4.92
N CYS A 35 -4.58 -5.06 3.75
CA CYS A 35 -5.82 -4.34 3.51
C CYS A 35 -7.05 -5.23 3.70
N GLU A 36 -6.92 -6.51 3.36
CA GLU A 36 -7.95 -7.53 3.56
C GLU A 36 -7.30 -8.85 3.97
N HIS A 37 -7.96 -9.57 4.88
CA HIS A 37 -7.57 -10.91 5.28
C HIS A 37 -8.82 -11.77 5.52
N SER A 38 -8.91 -12.90 4.84
CA SER A 38 -10.00 -13.85 5.00
C SER A 38 -9.54 -15.28 4.74
N SER A 39 -10.43 -16.26 4.95
CA SER A 39 -10.15 -17.67 4.68
C SER A 39 -9.86 -17.97 3.20
N ILE A 40 -10.29 -17.09 2.29
CA ILE A 40 -10.07 -17.22 0.84
C ILE A 40 -8.79 -16.53 0.35
N GLY A 41 -8.09 -15.78 1.22
CA GLY A 41 -6.82 -15.15 0.93
C GLY A 41 -6.62 -13.79 1.61
N SER A 42 -5.48 -13.18 1.31
CA SER A 42 -5.10 -11.85 1.80
C SER A 42 -4.79 -10.91 0.65
N PHE A 43 -5.06 -9.64 0.86
CA PHE A 43 -4.68 -8.54 -0.02
C PHE A 43 -3.94 -7.48 0.80
N GLY A 44 -2.85 -6.95 0.26
CA GLY A 44 -2.04 -5.95 0.91
C GLY A 44 -1.21 -5.15 -0.08
N LEU A 45 -0.65 -4.05 0.40
CA LEU A 45 0.05 -3.05 -0.41
C LEU A 45 1.46 -2.82 0.13
N ILE A 46 2.46 -2.80 -0.74
CA ILE A 46 3.82 -2.43 -0.37
C ILE A 46 3.88 -0.91 -0.15
N VAL A 47 4.33 -0.47 1.03
CA VAL A 47 4.28 0.95 1.44
C VAL A 47 5.64 1.63 1.48
N ASN A 48 6.73 0.88 1.38
CA ASN A 48 8.09 1.38 1.55
C ASN A 48 8.92 1.38 0.26
N LYS A 49 8.30 1.18 -0.91
CA LYS A 49 8.97 1.19 -2.21
C LYS A 49 8.57 2.44 -2.99
N ARG A 50 9.23 3.56 -2.69
CA ARG A 50 9.03 4.82 -3.41
C ARG A 50 9.45 4.68 -4.88
N LEU A 51 8.71 5.34 -5.75
CA LEU A 51 9.01 5.46 -7.16
C LEU A 51 9.33 6.93 -7.45
N GLU A 52 10.47 7.17 -8.08
CA GLU A 52 10.85 8.47 -8.62
C GLU A 52 10.36 8.53 -10.07
N ILE A 53 9.05 8.73 -10.22
CA ILE A 53 8.42 8.88 -11.54
C ILE A 53 7.62 10.16 -11.59
N ASP A 54 7.61 10.78 -12.76
CA ASP A 54 6.73 11.88 -13.06
C ASP A 54 5.38 11.34 -13.51
N LEU A 55 4.31 11.89 -12.96
CA LEU A 55 2.95 11.58 -13.38
C LEU A 55 2.47 12.61 -14.39
N PRO A 56 1.56 12.23 -15.30
CA PRO A 56 0.88 13.21 -16.13
C PRO A 56 0.21 14.29 -15.27
N GLU A 57 0.28 15.56 -15.70
CA GLU A 57 -0.30 16.70 -14.99
C GLU A 57 -1.80 16.51 -14.68
N GLU A 58 -2.51 15.78 -15.54
CA GLU A 58 -3.94 15.42 -15.38
C GLU A 58 -4.21 14.57 -14.13
N ILE A 59 -3.24 13.76 -13.69
CA ILE A 59 -3.33 12.90 -12.51
C ILE A 59 -2.74 13.62 -11.30
N PHE A 60 -1.59 14.24 -11.48
CA PHE A 60 -0.85 14.86 -10.40
C PHE A 60 0.07 15.96 -10.93
N ASN A 61 -0.31 17.22 -10.75
CA ASN A 61 0.52 18.37 -11.10
C ASN A 61 1.57 18.59 -10.01
N GLN A 62 2.84 18.31 -10.31
CA GLN A 62 3.94 18.51 -9.37
C GLN A 62 4.14 19.98 -8.99
N ASN A 63 3.73 20.93 -9.84
CA ASN A 63 3.84 22.35 -9.52
C ASN A 63 2.87 22.80 -8.40
N ASP A 64 1.78 22.04 -8.20
CA ASP A 64 0.79 22.28 -7.15
C ASP A 64 1.06 21.41 -5.90
N LEU A 65 2.17 20.68 -5.89
CA LEU A 65 2.60 19.88 -4.75
C LEU A 65 3.27 20.75 -3.71
N HIS A 66 2.51 21.16 -2.71
CA HIS A 66 3.03 21.88 -1.55
C HIS A 66 3.25 20.95 -0.34
N ASN A 67 2.76 19.71 -0.42
CA ASN A 67 2.86 18.70 0.64
C ASN A 67 3.98 17.68 0.37
N ASP A 68 5.09 17.81 1.10
CA ASP A 68 6.24 16.90 0.99
C ASP A 68 5.95 15.46 1.45
N ASN A 69 4.81 15.22 2.11
CA ASN A 69 4.43 13.90 2.62
C ASN A 69 3.66 13.03 1.62
N VAL A 70 3.46 13.52 0.39
CA VAL A 70 2.87 12.73 -0.70
C VAL A 70 3.97 12.00 -1.44
N HIS A 71 3.88 10.67 -1.50
CA HIS A 71 4.86 9.85 -2.20
C HIS A 71 4.20 8.87 -3.15
N ILE A 72 4.82 8.69 -4.31
CA ILE A 72 4.44 7.65 -5.27
C ILE A 72 5.16 6.37 -4.89
N CYS A 73 4.43 5.25 -4.83
CA CYS A 73 4.96 3.97 -4.39
C CYS A 73 4.50 2.83 -5.31
N ALA A 74 5.35 1.81 -5.42
CA ALA A 74 5.01 0.56 -6.07
C ALA A 74 4.17 -0.29 -5.10
N GLY A 75 2.86 -0.42 -5.36
CA GLY A 75 1.92 -1.08 -4.45
C GLY A 75 1.92 -2.61 -4.50
N GLY A 76 2.46 -3.24 -5.55
CA GLY A 76 2.46 -4.70 -5.75
C GLY A 76 2.56 -5.11 -7.24
N PRO A 77 2.29 -6.39 -7.60
CA PRO A 77 2.12 -6.86 -9.01
C PRO A 77 0.91 -6.17 -9.70
N ILE A 78 0.27 -6.59 -10.83
CA ILE A 78 -0.44 -5.63 -11.75
C ILE A 78 -1.92 -5.86 -12.11
N GLN A 79 -2.62 -4.72 -12.32
CA GLN A 79 -4.01 -4.34 -12.60
C GLN A 79 -3.89 -2.84 -12.98
N PRO A 80 -3.75 -2.53 -14.28
CA PRO A 80 -3.27 -1.24 -14.74
C PRO A 80 -4.23 -0.04 -14.56
N ASN A 81 -5.43 -0.25 -14.01
CA ASN A 81 -6.50 0.75 -13.99
C ASN A 81 -6.96 1.15 -12.58
N GLN A 82 -6.27 0.69 -11.52
CA GLN A 82 -6.65 1.05 -10.15
C GLN A 82 -5.48 1.71 -9.44
N MET A 83 -5.62 3.02 -9.24
CA MET A 83 -4.81 3.77 -8.30
C MET A 83 -5.42 3.61 -6.91
N MET A 84 -4.57 3.41 -5.90
CA MET A 84 -5.01 3.34 -4.52
C MET A 84 -4.32 4.42 -3.70
N LEU A 85 -5.12 5.11 -2.89
CA LEU A 85 -4.65 6.14 -1.98
C LEU A 85 -4.62 5.57 -0.58
N LEU A 86 -3.42 5.40 -0.03
CA LEU A 86 -3.25 5.13 1.39
C LEU A 86 -2.91 6.45 2.07
N HIS A 87 -3.69 6.86 3.06
CA HIS A 87 -3.54 8.18 3.68
C HIS A 87 -3.83 8.21 5.17
N SER A 88 -3.34 9.25 5.84
CA SER A 88 -3.61 9.55 7.26
C SER A 88 -4.57 10.72 7.50
N SER A 89 -5.31 11.13 6.46
CA SER A 89 -6.29 12.23 6.57
C SER A 89 -7.33 12.02 7.67
N GLN A 90 -7.53 13.06 8.49
CA GLN A 90 -8.66 13.14 9.44
C GLN A 90 -9.98 13.46 8.72
N LYS A 91 -9.91 14.11 7.55
CA LYS A 91 -11.06 14.33 6.67
C LYS A 91 -11.15 13.18 5.69
N LEU A 92 -12.05 12.26 5.95
CA LEU A 92 -12.21 11.04 5.15
C LEU A 92 -13.05 11.33 3.91
N PRO A 93 -12.51 11.15 2.69
CA PRO A 93 -13.31 11.18 1.48
C PRO A 93 -14.34 10.05 1.47
N GLU A 94 -15.30 10.13 0.56
CA GLU A 94 -16.25 9.03 0.37
C GLU A 94 -15.52 7.74 -0.06
N GLN A 95 -16.08 6.58 0.31
CA GLN A 95 -15.55 5.26 -0.06
C GLN A 95 -14.13 4.94 0.50
N THR A 96 -13.75 5.51 1.65
CA THR A 96 -12.53 5.08 2.37
C THR A 96 -12.75 3.84 3.23
N LEU A 97 -11.85 2.88 3.11
CA LEU A 97 -11.70 1.75 4.01
C LEU A 97 -10.75 2.11 5.16
N ASN A 98 -11.24 2.08 6.39
CA ASN A 98 -10.37 2.13 7.58
C ASN A 98 -9.61 0.80 7.74
N LEU A 99 -8.28 0.88 7.70
CA LEU A 99 -7.39 -0.27 7.90
C LEU A 99 -7.00 -0.42 9.38
N CYS A 100 -6.49 0.65 9.98
CA CYS A 100 -6.19 0.75 11.41
C CYS A 100 -6.17 2.22 11.86
N GLU A 101 -5.81 2.47 13.12
CA GLU A 101 -5.71 3.81 13.68
C GLU A 101 -4.86 4.72 12.78
N GLU A 102 -5.46 5.83 12.34
CA GLU A 102 -4.87 6.85 11.45
C GLU A 102 -4.43 6.36 10.06
N ILE A 103 -4.85 5.18 9.62
CA ILE A 103 -4.52 4.66 8.28
C ILE A 103 -5.77 4.23 7.52
N TYR A 104 -5.98 4.90 6.39
CA TYR A 104 -7.15 4.73 5.53
C TYR A 104 -6.74 4.42 4.10
N LEU A 105 -7.57 3.65 3.42
CA LEU A 105 -7.39 3.25 2.03
C LEU A 105 -8.61 3.69 1.21
N GLY A 106 -8.43 4.64 0.31
CA GLY A 106 -9.49 5.17 -0.54
C GLY A 106 -9.34 6.66 -0.79
N GLY A 107 -10.31 7.24 -1.49
CA GLY A 107 -10.26 8.59 -2.02
C GLY A 107 -10.16 8.63 -3.54
N ASP A 108 -10.36 9.81 -4.10
CA ASP A 108 -10.36 10.09 -5.52
C ASP A 108 -9.27 11.11 -5.92
N LEU A 109 -9.24 11.48 -7.20
CA LEU A 109 -8.30 12.48 -7.70
C LEU A 109 -8.52 13.84 -7.06
N GLN A 110 -9.77 14.20 -6.75
CA GLN A 110 -10.09 15.47 -6.11
C GLN A 110 -9.49 15.55 -4.70
N PHE A 111 -9.68 14.50 -3.89
CA PHE A 111 -9.08 14.39 -2.57
C PHE A 111 -7.54 14.46 -2.64
N LEU A 112 -6.92 13.79 -3.61
CA LEU A 112 -5.48 13.85 -3.80
C LEU A 112 -5.00 15.27 -4.07
N GLN A 113 -5.66 15.99 -4.99
CA GLN A 113 -5.32 17.37 -5.35
C GLN A 113 -5.48 18.33 -4.16
N GLU A 114 -6.58 18.22 -3.41
CA GLU A 114 -6.82 19.04 -2.22
C GLU A 114 -5.77 18.79 -1.13
N ALA A 115 -5.41 17.52 -0.90
CA ALA A 115 -4.45 17.14 0.11
C ALA A 115 -2.99 17.44 -0.28
N SER A 116 -2.66 17.43 -1.58
CA SER A 116 -1.33 17.79 -2.08
C SER A 116 -1.06 19.29 -2.09
N ALA A 117 -2.11 20.10 -2.28
CA ALA A 117 -2.02 21.55 -2.27
C ALA A 117 -1.81 22.15 -0.87
N ASN A 118 -2.10 21.40 0.19
CA ASN A 118 -1.92 21.84 1.57
C ASN A 118 -0.56 21.38 2.12
N SER A 119 0.35 22.30 2.43
CA SER A 119 1.67 21.97 2.97
C SER A 119 1.65 21.26 4.33
N GLN A 120 0.58 21.43 5.11
CA GLN A 120 0.31 20.67 6.35
C GLN A 120 -0.72 19.57 6.14
N GLY A 121 -0.90 19.12 4.89
CA GLY A 121 -1.79 18.06 4.51
C GLY A 121 -1.35 16.70 5.08
N PRO A 122 -2.24 15.69 5.02
CA PRO A 122 -1.94 14.36 5.53
C PRO A 122 -0.82 13.69 4.73
N ALA A 123 -0.23 12.65 5.32
CA ALA A 123 0.66 11.77 4.57
C ALA A 123 -0.17 10.96 3.57
N ILE A 124 0.30 10.89 2.32
CA ILE A 124 -0.35 10.13 1.26
C ILE A 124 0.70 9.24 0.59
N ARG A 125 0.32 7.98 0.34
CA ARG A 125 1.01 7.08 -0.57
C ARG A 125 0.11 6.82 -1.76
N LEU A 126 0.58 7.31 -2.90
CA LEU A 126 -0.02 7.06 -4.20
C LEU A 126 0.50 5.72 -4.72
N LEU A 127 -0.32 4.68 -4.57
CA LEU A 127 0.11 3.32 -4.83
C LEU A 127 -0.33 2.94 -6.24
N PHE A 128 0.65 2.92 -7.15
CA PHE A 128 0.44 2.34 -8.47
C PHE A 128 0.75 0.86 -8.42
N TRP A 129 -0.21 0.10 -8.91
CA TRP A 129 -0.09 -1.32 -9.14
C TRP A 129 0.45 -1.46 -10.57
N ASN A 130 1.77 -1.32 -10.71
CA ASN A 130 2.47 -1.18 -11.99
C ASN A 130 3.03 -2.51 -12.50
N LEU A 131 2.99 -2.71 -13.83
CA LEU A 131 3.89 -3.47 -14.75
C LEU A 131 3.15 -3.99 -16.02
N ARG A 132 3.76 -3.80 -17.19
CA ARG A 132 3.53 -4.62 -18.42
C ARG A 132 4.89 -5.17 -18.85
N PHE A 133 5.06 -6.35 -19.48
CA PHE A 133 4.26 -7.03 -20.52
C PHE A 133 4.35 -8.57 -20.46
N GLY A 134 3.31 -9.24 -21.02
CA GLY A 134 3.28 -10.68 -21.34
C GLY A 134 1.93 -11.32 -20.95
N ALA A 135 1.15 -11.79 -21.93
CA ALA A 135 -0.27 -12.11 -21.78
C ALA A 135 -0.63 -13.04 -20.61
N ARG A 136 -1.72 -12.68 -19.91
CA ARG A 136 -2.42 -13.37 -18.80
C ARG A 136 -1.76 -13.17 -17.43
N THR A 137 -2.30 -12.28 -16.60
CA THR A 137 -2.23 -12.50 -15.15
C THR A 137 -3.49 -11.97 -14.47
N VAL A 138 -4.17 -12.93 -13.83
CA VAL A 138 -5.31 -12.80 -12.94
C VAL A 138 -4.77 -12.44 -11.55
N ARG A 139 -5.47 -11.56 -10.82
CA ARG A 139 -5.26 -11.17 -9.41
C ARG A 139 -4.38 -12.17 -8.63
N LYS A 140 -3.07 -11.88 -8.49
CA LYS A 140 -2.17 -12.71 -7.70
C LYS A 140 -2.33 -12.37 -6.23
N ARG A 141 -2.89 -13.34 -5.49
CA ARG A 141 -2.95 -13.41 -4.03
C ARG A 141 -1.54 -13.66 -3.51
N VAL A 142 -1.21 -13.17 -2.31
CA VAL A 142 -0.02 -13.68 -1.60
C VAL A 142 -0.35 -15.12 -1.19
N PRO A 143 0.33 -16.15 -1.73
CA PRO A 143 0.08 -17.54 -1.35
C PRO A 143 0.37 -17.73 0.14
N LEU A 144 -0.37 -18.62 0.79
CA LEU A 144 -0.23 -18.88 2.23
C LEU A 144 1.19 -19.35 2.58
N GLU A 145 1.85 -20.09 1.67
CA GLU A 145 3.24 -20.51 1.83
C GLU A 145 4.26 -19.35 1.84
N GLU A 146 3.98 -18.22 1.18
CA GLU A 146 4.91 -17.08 1.14
C GLU A 146 4.86 -16.22 2.42
N ILE A 147 3.73 -16.23 3.15
CA ILE A 147 3.57 -15.45 4.40
C ILE A 147 4.56 -15.91 5.48
N GLY A 148 4.97 -17.19 5.46
CA GLY A 148 5.97 -17.71 6.40
C GLY A 148 7.36 -17.08 6.26
N SER A 149 7.58 -16.34 5.17
CA SER A 149 8.78 -15.54 4.91
C SER A 149 8.61 -14.08 5.30
N PHE A 150 7.58 -13.72 6.06
CA PHE A 150 7.36 -12.37 6.58
C PHE A 150 7.26 -12.36 8.10
N ILE A 151 7.79 -11.31 8.70
CA ILE A 151 7.65 -11.01 10.12
C ILE A 151 6.39 -10.16 10.28
N LEU A 152 5.48 -10.60 11.15
CA LEU A 152 4.25 -9.89 11.45
C LEU A 152 4.50 -8.80 12.49
N LEU A 153 4.19 -7.55 12.14
CA LEU A 153 4.14 -6.46 13.10
C LEU A 153 2.71 -5.91 13.20
N PRO A 154 2.22 -5.70 14.43
CA PRO A 154 0.95 -5.03 14.63
C PRO A 154 1.04 -3.52 14.32
N PRO A 155 -0.09 -2.85 14.02
CA PRO A 155 -0.12 -1.49 13.47
C PRO A 155 0.58 -0.43 14.32
N PHE A 156 0.61 -0.59 15.65
CA PHE A 156 1.18 0.40 16.58
C PHE A 156 2.70 0.61 16.48
N TRP A 157 3.41 -0.17 15.65
CA TRP A 157 4.85 0.01 15.41
C TRP A 157 5.16 0.94 14.23
N PHE A 158 4.15 1.34 13.44
CA PHE A 158 4.34 2.16 12.25
C PHE A 158 3.48 3.41 12.34
N ILE A 159 4.10 4.51 12.78
CA ILE A 159 3.56 5.85 12.64
C ILE A 159 4.37 6.49 11.51
N PHE A 160 3.67 7.03 10.50
CA PHE A 160 4.25 7.66 9.32
C PHE A 160 5.11 8.88 9.66
#